data_AF-A0A143YG67-F1
#
_entry.id   AF-A0A143YG67-F1
#
_cell.length_a   1.000
_cell.length_b   1.000
_cell.length_c   1.000
_cell.angle_alpha   90.00
_cell.angle_beta   90.00
_cell.angle_gamma   90.00
#
_symmetry.space_group_name_H-M   'P 1'
#
loop_
_entity.id
_entity.type
_entity.pdbx_description
1 polymer ?
#
loop_
_entity_poly.entity_id
_entity_poly.type
_entity_poly.pdbx_seq_one_letter_code
_entity_poly.pdbx_strand_id
1 'polypeptide(L)' 'MDNTQLTELKIKLLDIIDTNEDSLRVYIIGNNYKNKVEHFGTKKAMNLEDVLFF' A
#
# COMPACT_ATOMS: atom_id res chain seq x y z
N MET A 1 9.92 16.81 2.98
CA MET A 1 9.95 15.50 3.66
C MET A 1 10.89 14.62 2.85
N ASP A 2 12.00 14.20 3.45
CA ASP A 2 12.99 13.38 2.78
C ASP A 2 12.39 12.02 2.42
N ASN A 3 12.44 11.68 1.15
CA ASN A 3 11.95 10.41 0.60
C ASN A 3 12.61 9.19 1.30
N THR A 4 13.82 9.39 1.82
CA THR A 4 14.56 8.41 2.63
C THR A 4 13.82 8.02 3.91
N GLN A 5 13.26 8.99 4.65
CA GLN A 5 12.57 8.70 5.92
C GLN A 5 11.29 7.88 5.70
N LEU A 6 10.55 8.19 4.63
CA LEU A 6 9.37 7.41 4.24
C LEU A 6 9.75 5.98 3.85
N THR A 7 10.86 5.83 3.13
CA THR A 7 11.38 4.52 2.71
C THR A 7 11.82 3.68 3.91
N GLU A 8 12.57 4.24 4.84
CA GLU A 8 13.01 3.56 6.07
C GLU A 8 11.83 3.14 6.94
N LEU A 9 10.85 4.02 7.14
CA LEU A 9 9.65 3.70 7.91
C LEU A 9 8.87 2.57 7.27
N LYS A 10 8.70 2.60 5.94
CA LYS A 10 8.01 1.56 5.18
C LYS A 10 8.71 0.20 5.33
N ILE A 11 10.04 0.15 5.22
CA ILE A 11 10.80 -1.09 5.40
C ILE A 11 10.56 -1.67 6.79
N LYS A 12 10.67 -0.84 7.83
CA LYS A 12 10.45 -1.28 9.22
C LYS A 12 9.02 -1.81 9.44
N LEU A 13 8.02 -1.16 8.84
CA LEU A 13 6.63 -1.61 8.95
C LEU A 13 6.40 -2.93 8.20
N LEU A 14 7.03 -3.12 7.05
CA LEU A 14 6.95 -4.37 6.28
C LEU A 14 7.64 -5.56 6.98
N ASP A 15 8.69 -5.30 7.76
CA ASP A 15 9.37 -6.33 8.55
C ASP A 15 8.56 -6.79 9.78
N ILE A 16 7.61 -5.98 10.24
CA ILE A 16 6.81 -6.27 11.45
C ILE A 16 5.51 -7.01 11.11
N ILE A 17 4.89 -6.72 9.97
CA ILE A 17 3.60 -7.31 9.58
C ILE A 17 3.76 -8.72 8.99
N ASP A 18 2.77 -9.58 9.18
CA ASP A 18 2.64 -10.79 8.36
C ASP A 18 1.79 -10.47 7.14
N THR A 19 2.39 -10.38 5.95
CA THR A 19 1.66 -10.09 4.70
C THR A 19 0.61 -11.14 4.31
N ASN A 20 0.50 -12.27 4.99
CA ASN A 20 -0.55 -13.29 4.79
C ASN A 20 -1.75 -13.14 5.74
N GLU A 21 -1.60 -12.41 6.85
CA GLU A 21 -2.67 -12.13 7.82
C GLU A 21 -3.02 -10.63 7.92
N ASP A 22 -2.03 -9.76 7.75
CA ASP A 22 -2.10 -8.31 7.89
C ASP A 22 -2.15 -7.55 6.54
N SER A 23 -2.59 -6.29 6.60
CA SER A 23 -2.54 -5.38 5.45
C SER A 23 -1.97 -4.02 5.84
N LEU A 24 -1.08 -3.49 5.02
CA LEU A 24 -0.46 -2.17 5.16
C LEU A 24 -0.79 -1.31 3.94
N ARG A 25 -1.39 -0.13 4.17
CA ARG A 25 -1.68 0.86 3.13
C ARG A 25 -0.96 2.17 3.42
N VAL A 26 -0.17 2.62 2.45
CA VAL A 26 0.59 3.87 2.53
C VAL A 26 -0.06 4.89 1.61
N TYR A 27 -0.58 5.97 2.21
CA TYR A 27 -1.21 7.09 1.50
C TYR A 27 -0.23 8.27 1.46
N ILE A 28 0.27 8.58 0.27
CA ILE A 28 1.08 9.78 0.07
C ILE A 28 0.14 10.92 -0.34
N ILE A 29 -0.20 11.79 0.61
CA ILE A 29 -1.17 12.87 0.43
C ILE A 29 -0.39 14.18 0.18
N GLY A 30 -0.58 14.79 -1.00
CA GLY A 30 0.05 16.08 -1.35
C GLY A 30 -0.33 16.61 -2.73
N ASN A 31 -0.26 17.93 -2.89
CA ASN A 31 -0.86 18.71 -4.00
C ASN A 31 -0.26 18.44 -5.41
N ASN A 32 0.82 17.67 -5.54
CA ASN A 32 1.50 17.38 -6.82
C ASN A 32 1.84 15.90 -7.04
N TYR A 33 1.62 15.03 -6.06
CA TYR A 33 1.90 13.60 -6.16
C TYR A 33 0.57 12.86 -6.27
N LYS A 34 0.04 12.83 -7.49
CA LYS A 34 -1.09 12.01 -7.97
C LYS A 34 -1.33 10.81 -7.03
N ASN A 35 -2.36 10.90 -6.17
CA ASN A 35 -2.86 9.90 -5.21
C ASN A 35 -2.20 8.51 -5.33
N LYS A 36 -0.96 8.38 -4.83
CA LYS A 36 -0.23 7.11 -4.90
C LYS A 36 -0.51 6.36 -3.61
N VAL A 37 -1.40 5.38 -3.72
CA VAL A 37 -1.67 4.42 -2.65
C VAL A 37 -0.84 3.18 -2.94
N GLU A 38 0.01 2.81 -1.99
CA GLU A 38 0.73 1.53 -2.03
C GLU A 38 0.10 0.58 -1.02
N HIS A 39 -0.18 -0.65 -1.43
CA HIS A 39 -0.83 -1.67 -0.62
C HIS A 39 0.03 -2.93 -0.57
N PHE A 40 0.26 -3.43 0.64
CA PHE A 40 1.01 -4.65 0.93
C PHE A 40 0.17 -5.55 1.82
N GLY A 41 0.23 -6.86 1.56
CA GLY A 41 -0.50 -7.85 2.36
C GLY A 41 -1.74 -8.44 1.70
N THR A 42 -2.45 -9.22 2.50
CA THR A 42 -2.96 -10.55 2.08
C THR A 42 -4.11 -10.54 1.11
N LYS A 43 -4.88 -9.46 1.07
CA LYS A 43 -5.86 -9.29 0.02
C LYS A 43 -5.32 -8.26 -0.94
N LYS A 44 -4.67 -8.72 -2.02
CA LYS A 44 -4.88 -8.08 -3.33
C LYS A 44 -6.39 -7.87 -3.37
N ALA A 45 -6.84 -6.62 -3.44
CA ALA A 45 -8.24 -6.37 -3.76
C ALA A 45 -8.53 -7.33 -4.90
N MET A 46 -9.47 -8.27 -4.68
CA MET A 46 -10.08 -8.94 -5.81
C MET A 46 -10.42 -7.76 -6.72
N ASN A 47 -9.71 -7.65 -7.85
CA ASN A 47 -10.02 -6.67 -8.87
C ASN A 47 -11.40 -7.12 -9.36
N LEU A 48 -12.44 -6.73 -8.62
CA LEU A 48 -13.83 -6.91 -9.00
C LEU A 48 -14.13 -6.09 -10.27
N GLU A 49 -13.20 -5.20 -10.65
CA GLU A 49 -13.14 -4.55 -11.95
C GLU A 49 -12.78 -5.51 -13.11
N ASP A 50 -12.20 -6.69 -12.86
CA ASP A 50 -11.91 -7.70 -13.90
C ASP A 50 -13.03 -8.75 -14.07
N VAL A 51 -14.07 -8.74 -13.24
CA VAL A 51 -15.19 -9.70 -13.36
C VAL A 51 -16.53 -8.97 -13.30
N LEU A 52 -16.85 -8.26 -14.39
CA LEU A 52 -18.22 -7.92 -14.73
C LEU A 52 -18.80 -9.08 -15.57
N PHE A 53 -19.50 -10.02 -14.94
CA PHE A 53 -20.42 -10.93 -15.65
C PHE A 53 -21.85 -10.59 -15.23
N PHE A 54 -22.60 -10.01 -16.16
CA PHE A 54 -24.05 -10.16 -16.28
C PHE A 54 -24.39 -10.32 -17.76
#